data_AF-V4V6P9-F1
#
_entry.id   AF-V4V6P9-F1
#
_cell.length_a   1.000
_cell.length_b   1.000
_cell.length_c   1.000
_cell.angle_alpha   90.00
_cell.angle_beta   90.00
_cell.angle_gamma   90.00
#
_symmetry.space_group_name_H-M   'P 1'
#
loop_
_entity.id
_entity.type
_entity.pdbx_description
1 polymer ?
#
loop_
_entity_poly.entity_id
_entity_poly.type
_entity_poly.pdbx_seq_one_letter_code
_entity_poly.pdbx_strand_id
1 'polypeptide(L)'
;MRLPAARSGGGLGIAAMSYILIDYLRHLSPAWHARLQPVLWTVLALIAITRVPYYRHWTAEFRAAIPFVGSMIFMLCALLFEALSVRFATAVLGLDWHSDTDPLPDTGQWLLLALNEKLPGTIVQILRARIIGLHHFLMLFMMLAFSVLFDSVEAPGLGLGARYMFTMAVGRLLRAITFVSTILPSARPWCVSARFRVPAYPHYWAQKYYVPYASDASAIRQIINQDMAYADVGNYPSDYRLDWGSMSFLIDFLRPTASEGSSWFSLLKKAGGGCNDLIYSGHMLVAVLTAMAWTEAYGGFSSALVWLLVMHSAQREVRERHHYSVDCIVAIYVGILLWKMTGFIWPLKDASKSKRLNKLDKIQSRLLQAAKDSDMDKVTELLKEVEPGGQETQNKGPSKGLWLFACAIIFFALTIVVLAFTLTSDG
;
A
#
# COMPACT_ATOMS: atom_id res chain seq x y z
N MET A 1 30.72 5.42 -2.53
CA MET A 1 29.28 5.49 -2.89
C MET A 1 29.10 6.61 -3.92
N ARG A 2 28.95 6.29 -5.21
CA ARG A 2 28.68 7.32 -6.24
C ARG A 2 27.19 7.66 -6.18
N LEU A 3 26.85 8.90 -5.82
CA LEU A 3 25.49 9.42 -5.99
C LEU A 3 25.10 9.31 -7.48
N PRO A 4 23.94 8.75 -7.82
CA PRO A 4 23.48 8.77 -9.21
C PRO A 4 23.23 10.22 -9.62
N ALA A 5 23.77 10.59 -10.79
CA ALA A 5 23.54 11.89 -11.41
C ALA A 5 22.03 12.15 -11.54
N ALA A 6 21.60 13.35 -11.13
CA ALA A 6 20.23 13.80 -11.28
C ALA A 6 19.83 13.72 -12.76
N ARG A 7 18.95 12.77 -13.10
CA ARG A 7 18.28 12.75 -14.40
C ARG A 7 17.41 14.00 -14.49
N SER A 8 17.39 14.64 -15.67
CA SER A 8 16.68 15.89 -15.98
C SER A 8 15.14 15.81 -15.96
N GLY A 9 14.56 14.94 -15.12
CA GLY A 9 13.12 14.71 -14.97
C GLY A 9 12.47 15.43 -13.78
N GLY A 10 12.95 16.62 -13.39
CA GLY A 10 12.53 17.31 -12.16
C GLY A 10 11.06 17.78 -12.09
N GLY A 11 10.33 17.78 -13.21
CA GLY A 11 8.99 18.37 -13.29
C GLY A 11 7.92 17.66 -12.45
N LEU A 12 7.93 16.32 -12.40
CA LEU A 12 6.90 15.59 -11.65
C LEU A 12 7.10 15.65 -10.14
N GLY A 13 8.36 15.74 -9.68
CA GLY A 13 8.65 15.98 -8.27
C GLY A 13 8.03 17.27 -7.76
N ILE A 14 8.09 18.33 -8.57
CA ILE A 14 7.46 19.62 -8.27
C ILE A 14 5.94 19.50 -8.31
N ALA A 15 5.37 18.80 -9.31
CA ALA A 15 3.92 18.59 -9.40
C ALA A 15 3.37 17.82 -8.19
N ALA A 16 4.06 16.76 -7.75
CA ALA A 16 3.70 15.97 -6.58
C ALA A 16 3.74 16.81 -5.28
N MET A 17 4.78 17.62 -5.10
CA MET A 17 4.84 18.53 -3.94
C MET A 17 3.80 19.63 -4.00
N SER A 18 3.50 20.13 -5.20
CA SER A 18 2.44 21.12 -5.41
C SER A 18 1.07 20.54 -5.07
N TYR A 19 0.82 19.27 -5.40
CA TYR A 19 -0.41 18.57 -5.01
C TYR A 19 -0.58 18.52 -3.49
N ILE A 20 0.45 18.08 -2.76
CA ILE A 20 0.39 18.01 -1.29
C ILE A 20 0.18 19.40 -0.68
N LEU A 21 0.88 20.42 -1.20
CA LEU A 21 0.73 21.79 -0.73
C LEU A 21 -0.68 22.34 -0.99
N ILE A 22 -1.23 22.10 -2.19
CA ILE A 22 -2.58 22.55 -2.56
C ILE A 22 -3.65 21.78 -1.78
N ASP A 23 -3.46 20.49 -1.49
CA ASP A 23 -4.39 19.75 -0.63
C ASP A 23 -4.35 20.26 0.80
N TYR A 24 -3.17 20.58 1.33
CA TYR A 24 -3.03 21.17 2.66
C TYR A 24 -3.72 22.55 2.78
N LEU A 25 -3.81 23.32 1.69
CA LEU A 25 -4.60 24.56 1.66
C LEU A 25 -6.08 24.33 1.99
N ARG A 26 -6.62 23.11 1.90
CA ARG A 26 -7.97 22.80 2.38
C ARG A 26 -8.17 23.20 3.83
N HIS A 27 -7.14 23.04 4.66
CA HIS A 27 -7.21 23.35 6.08
C HIS A 27 -6.91 24.81 6.40
N LEU A 28 -6.07 25.48 5.61
CA LEU A 28 -5.69 26.87 5.82
C LEU A 28 -6.64 27.86 5.12
N SER A 29 -7.05 27.54 3.89
CA SER A 29 -7.87 28.40 3.04
C SER A 29 -8.66 27.57 1.99
N PRO A 30 -9.87 27.09 2.35
CA PRO A 30 -10.74 26.30 1.48
C PRO A 30 -11.03 26.95 0.11
N ALA A 31 -11.15 28.28 0.08
CA ALA A 31 -11.43 29.03 -1.16
C ALA A 31 -10.32 28.92 -2.21
N TRP A 32 -9.05 28.90 -1.77
CA TRP A 32 -7.90 28.74 -2.64
C TRP A 32 -7.75 27.30 -3.10
N HIS A 33 -7.98 26.34 -2.21
CA HIS A 33 -8.00 24.92 -2.52
C HIS A 33 -9.02 24.59 -3.63
N ALA A 34 -10.27 25.06 -3.49
CA ALA A 34 -11.33 24.86 -4.46
C ALA A 34 -11.02 25.42 -5.87
N ARG A 35 -10.13 26.43 -5.96
CA ARG A 35 -9.70 27.00 -7.25
C ARG A 35 -8.46 26.32 -7.81
N LEU A 36 -7.46 26.03 -6.97
CA LEU A 36 -6.15 25.54 -7.40
C LEU A 36 -6.15 24.04 -7.71
N GLN A 37 -6.91 23.23 -6.96
CA GLN A 37 -6.93 21.79 -7.17
C GLN A 37 -7.49 21.42 -8.57
N PRO A 38 -8.64 21.95 -9.03
CA PRO A 38 -9.13 21.67 -10.38
C PRO A 38 -8.16 22.11 -11.47
N VAL A 39 -7.49 23.25 -11.28
CA VAL A 39 -6.49 23.76 -12.23
C VAL A 39 -5.30 22.81 -12.34
N LEU A 40 -4.75 22.35 -11.21
CA LEU A 40 -3.64 21.39 -11.20
C LEU A 40 -4.03 20.11 -11.95
N TRP A 41 -5.20 19.54 -11.66
CA TRP A 41 -5.68 18.32 -12.29
C TRP A 41 -5.97 18.51 -13.79
N THR A 42 -6.53 19.65 -14.18
CA THR A 42 -6.79 19.97 -15.59
C THR A 42 -5.47 20.07 -16.37
N VAL A 43 -4.46 20.72 -15.79
CA VAL A 43 -3.12 20.81 -16.40
C VAL A 43 -2.49 19.42 -16.54
N LEU A 44 -2.53 18.60 -15.49
CA LEU A 44 -2.02 17.22 -15.54
C LEU A 44 -2.76 16.37 -16.58
N ALA A 45 -4.09 16.50 -16.67
CA ALA A 45 -4.91 15.77 -17.64
C ALA A 45 -4.61 16.19 -19.08
N LEU A 46 -4.48 17.50 -19.35
CA LEU A 46 -4.10 18.01 -20.68
C LEU A 46 -2.72 17.51 -21.10
N ILE A 47 -1.76 17.51 -20.18
CA ILE A 47 -0.42 16.98 -20.46
C ILE A 47 -0.47 15.47 -20.73
N ALA A 48 -1.27 14.72 -19.96
CA ALA A 48 -1.44 13.28 -20.20
C ALA A 48 -2.06 13.01 -21.59
N ILE A 49 -3.15 13.70 -21.95
CA ILE A 49 -3.84 13.52 -23.24
C ILE A 49 -2.91 13.85 -24.42
N THR A 50 -2.10 14.90 -24.31
CA THR A 50 -1.17 15.29 -25.38
C THR A 50 0.00 14.32 -25.55
N ARG A 51 0.45 13.66 -24.47
CA ARG A 51 1.63 12.78 -24.49
C ARG A 51 1.32 11.33 -24.82
N VAL A 52 0.14 10.84 -24.50
CA VAL A 52 -0.25 9.43 -24.73
C VAL A 52 -0.11 8.98 -26.19
N PRO A 53 -0.54 9.74 -27.22
CA PRO A 53 -0.41 9.31 -28.61
C PRO A 53 1.03 9.07 -29.05
N TYR A 54 1.98 9.75 -28.40
CA TYR A 54 3.42 9.67 -28.69
C TYR A 54 4.17 8.71 -27.76
N TYR A 55 3.46 8.03 -26.86
CA TYR A 55 4.08 7.12 -25.91
C TYR A 55 4.66 5.88 -26.61
N ARG A 56 5.96 5.65 -26.45
CA ARG A 56 6.73 4.67 -27.25
C ARG A 56 6.60 3.23 -26.78
N HIS A 57 6.18 3.00 -25.54
CA HIS A 57 6.26 1.68 -24.90
C HIS A 57 4.90 0.98 -24.70
N TRP A 58 3.89 1.33 -25.52
CA TRP A 58 2.55 0.71 -25.46
C TRP A 58 2.55 -0.82 -25.52
N THR A 59 3.48 -1.43 -26.25
CA THR A 59 3.61 -2.89 -26.34
C THR A 59 4.05 -3.52 -25.02
N ALA A 60 4.92 -2.84 -24.26
CA ALA A 60 5.33 -3.28 -22.93
C ALA A 60 4.19 -3.10 -21.92
N GLU A 61 3.42 -2.01 -22.01
CA GLU A 61 2.22 -1.80 -21.18
C GLU A 61 1.17 -2.87 -21.41
N PHE A 62 0.90 -3.24 -22.67
CA PHE A 62 -0.06 -4.29 -22.99
C PHE A 62 0.34 -5.63 -22.38
N ARG A 63 1.63 -5.99 -22.42
CA ARG A 63 2.13 -7.20 -21.77
C ARG A 63 2.04 -7.12 -20.24
N ALA A 64 2.19 -5.93 -19.67
CA ALA A 64 2.08 -5.69 -18.22
C ALA A 64 0.62 -5.63 -17.72
N ALA A 65 -0.37 -5.54 -18.60
CA ALA A 65 -1.78 -5.48 -18.21
C ALA A 65 -2.28 -6.76 -17.52
N ILE A 66 -1.91 -7.94 -18.05
CA ILE A 66 -2.29 -9.24 -17.46
C ILE A 66 -1.78 -9.35 -16.01
N PRO A 67 -0.48 -9.16 -15.73
CA PRO A 67 -0.01 -9.21 -14.36
C PRO A 67 -0.56 -8.09 -13.47
N PHE A 68 -0.86 -6.92 -14.03
CA PHE A 68 -1.53 -5.85 -13.29
C PHE A 68 -2.92 -6.29 -12.80
N VAL A 69 -3.74 -6.85 -13.69
CA VAL A 69 -5.08 -7.37 -13.34
C VAL A 69 -4.96 -8.52 -12.34
N GLY A 70 -4.03 -9.46 -12.55
CA GLY A 70 -3.78 -10.55 -11.59
C GLY A 70 -3.39 -10.03 -10.20
N SER A 71 -2.52 -9.02 -10.14
CA SER A 71 -2.11 -8.38 -8.88
C SER A 71 -3.25 -7.63 -8.21
N MET A 72 -4.14 -7.00 -9.00
CA MET A 72 -5.34 -6.34 -8.49
C MET A 72 -6.32 -7.33 -7.87
N ILE A 73 -6.59 -8.46 -8.54
CA ILE A 73 -7.45 -9.52 -7.99
C ILE A 73 -6.84 -10.06 -6.69
N PHE A 74 -5.53 -10.33 -6.68
CA PHE A 74 -4.83 -10.80 -5.49
C PHE A 74 -4.92 -9.81 -4.33
N MET A 75 -4.76 -8.51 -4.60
CA MET A 75 -4.94 -7.44 -3.62
C MET A 75 -6.36 -7.39 -3.05
N LEU A 76 -7.39 -7.53 -3.90
CA LEU A 76 -8.79 -7.57 -3.46
C LEU A 76 -9.08 -8.79 -2.58
N CYS A 77 -8.53 -9.96 -2.94
CA CYS A 77 -8.63 -11.16 -2.11
C CYS A 77 -7.94 -10.96 -0.75
N ALA A 78 -6.74 -10.35 -0.72
CA ALA A 78 -6.03 -10.04 0.52
C ALA A 78 -6.80 -9.05 1.40
N LEU A 79 -7.41 -8.02 0.80
CA LEU A 79 -8.29 -7.07 1.50
C LEU A 79 -9.52 -7.74 2.10
N LEU A 80 -10.15 -8.64 1.34
CA LEU A 80 -11.30 -9.42 1.81
C LEU A 80 -10.89 -10.31 2.99
N PHE A 81 -9.77 -11.01 2.87
CA PHE A 81 -9.24 -11.86 3.94
C PHE A 81 -8.93 -11.05 5.21
N GLU A 82 -8.26 -9.90 5.08
CA GLU A 82 -8.01 -9.00 6.20
C GLU A 82 -9.32 -8.50 6.85
N ALA A 83 -10.30 -8.08 6.06
CA ALA A 83 -11.59 -7.61 6.58
C ALA A 83 -12.33 -8.70 7.38
N LEU A 84 -12.34 -9.94 6.87
CA LEU A 84 -12.93 -11.09 7.56
C LEU A 84 -12.18 -11.42 8.86
N SER A 85 -10.85 -11.44 8.79
CA SER A 85 -9.96 -11.72 9.93
C SER A 85 -10.17 -10.73 11.07
N VAL A 86 -10.28 -9.46 10.72
CA VAL A 86 -10.42 -8.37 11.68
C VAL A 86 -11.81 -8.33 12.31
N ARG A 87 -12.87 -8.63 11.54
CA ARG A 87 -14.21 -8.83 12.14
C ARG A 87 -14.19 -10.02 13.08
N PHE A 88 -13.60 -11.14 12.66
CA PHE A 88 -13.50 -12.35 13.47
C PHE A 88 -12.88 -12.06 14.84
N ALA A 89 -11.69 -11.45 14.90
CA ALA A 89 -11.04 -11.14 16.16
C ALA A 89 -11.84 -10.16 17.04
N THR A 90 -12.48 -9.15 16.43
CA THR A 90 -13.30 -8.16 17.16
C THR A 90 -14.57 -8.80 17.73
N ALA A 91 -15.19 -9.72 16.99
CA ALA A 91 -16.44 -10.38 17.38
C ALA A 91 -16.22 -11.50 18.41
N VAL A 92 -15.13 -12.26 18.27
CA VAL A 92 -14.81 -13.39 19.15
C VAL A 92 -14.45 -12.94 20.56
N LEU A 93 -13.75 -11.82 20.71
CA LEU A 93 -13.32 -11.34 22.02
C LEU A 93 -14.40 -10.57 22.78
N GLY A 94 -15.42 -10.04 22.09
CA GLY A 94 -16.51 -9.29 22.71
C GLY A 94 -16.09 -7.92 23.23
N LEU A 95 -17.04 -7.12 23.69
CA LEU A 95 -16.77 -5.76 24.19
C LEU A 95 -15.94 -5.75 25.47
N ASP A 96 -16.16 -6.72 26.38
CA ASP A 96 -15.51 -6.79 27.69
C ASP A 96 -13.99 -6.86 27.54
N TRP A 97 -13.49 -7.66 26.59
CA TRP A 97 -12.07 -7.68 26.25
C TRP A 97 -11.53 -6.30 25.90
N HIS A 98 -12.27 -5.56 25.06
CA HIS A 98 -11.83 -4.27 24.55
C HIS A 98 -11.92 -3.15 25.58
N SER A 99 -12.84 -3.23 26.54
CA SER A 99 -12.96 -2.25 27.62
C SER A 99 -12.00 -2.51 28.77
N ASP A 100 -11.79 -3.78 29.12
CA ASP A 100 -11.14 -4.16 30.37
C ASP A 100 -9.64 -4.46 30.18
N THR A 101 -9.21 -4.68 28.94
CA THR A 101 -7.80 -4.93 28.64
C THR A 101 -7.05 -3.63 28.42
N ASP A 102 -6.07 -3.39 29.29
CA ASP A 102 -5.17 -2.26 29.15
C ASP A 102 -4.31 -2.35 27.87
N PRO A 103 -4.05 -1.20 27.20
CA PRO A 103 -3.13 -1.16 26.09
C PRO A 103 -1.72 -1.54 26.53
N LEU A 104 -0.93 -2.11 25.62
CA LEU A 104 0.45 -2.47 25.91
C LEU A 104 1.30 -1.22 26.21
N PRO A 105 2.31 -1.33 27.10
CA PRO A 105 3.21 -0.23 27.38
C PRO A 105 4.04 0.14 26.15
N ASP A 106 3.79 1.33 25.60
CA ASP A 106 4.49 1.86 24.42
C ASP A 106 5.42 3.01 24.79
N THR A 107 6.69 2.68 25.03
CA THR A 107 7.74 3.65 25.35
C THR A 107 8.00 4.65 24.21
N GLY A 108 7.77 4.25 22.96
CA GLY A 108 7.89 5.13 21.80
C GLY A 108 6.83 6.22 21.81
N GLN A 109 5.59 5.86 22.17
CA GLN A 109 4.55 6.85 22.41
C GLN A 109 4.91 7.79 23.56
N TRP A 110 5.39 7.27 24.69
CA TRP A 110 5.76 8.08 25.84
C TRP A 110 6.85 9.09 25.49
N LEU A 111 7.84 8.68 24.70
CA LEU A 111 8.88 9.58 24.18
C LEU A 111 8.28 10.70 23.33
N LEU A 112 7.38 10.38 22.39
CA LEU A 112 6.73 11.39 21.54
C LEU A 112 5.83 12.34 22.33
N LEU A 113 5.24 11.89 23.44
CA LEU A 113 4.47 12.74 24.35
C LEU A 113 5.39 13.64 25.18
N ALA A 114 6.46 13.09 25.76
CA ALA A 114 7.45 13.85 26.51
C ALA A 114 8.12 14.93 25.65
N LEU A 115 8.39 14.63 24.37
CA LEU A 115 8.91 15.63 23.43
C LEU A 115 7.93 16.79 23.20
N ASN A 116 6.61 16.58 23.28
CA ASN A 116 5.64 17.67 23.11
C ASN A 116 5.68 18.68 24.26
N GLU A 117 6.04 18.23 25.46
CA GLU A 117 6.18 19.12 26.62
C GLU A 117 7.46 19.94 26.56
N LYS A 118 8.50 19.43 25.87
CA LYS A 118 9.82 20.06 25.80
C LYS A 118 10.04 20.90 24.54
N LEU A 119 9.36 20.59 23.44
CA LEU A 119 9.53 21.29 22.17
C LEU A 119 8.71 22.59 22.10
N PRO A 120 9.18 23.61 21.36
CA PRO A 120 8.42 24.82 21.07
C PRO A 120 7.04 24.51 20.48
N GLY A 121 6.02 25.25 20.89
CA GLY A 121 4.63 25.02 20.48
C GLY A 121 4.42 25.00 18.95
N THR A 122 5.19 25.80 18.20
CA THR A 122 5.17 25.81 16.73
C THR A 122 5.61 24.48 16.13
N ILE A 123 6.67 23.87 16.67
CA ILE A 123 7.17 22.56 16.22
C ILE A 123 6.13 21.48 16.55
N VAL A 124 5.56 21.52 17.75
CA VAL A 124 4.52 20.56 18.17
C VAL A 124 3.29 20.63 17.28
N GLN A 125 2.87 21.84 16.87
CA GLN A 125 1.78 22.06 15.94
C GLN A 125 2.09 21.46 14.56
N ILE A 126 3.28 21.68 14.01
CA ILE A 126 3.70 21.08 12.73
C ILE A 126 3.71 19.55 12.81
N LEU A 127 4.26 18.99 13.89
CA LEU A 127 4.29 17.55 14.12
C LEU A 127 2.89 16.93 14.29
N ARG A 128 1.89 17.72 14.70
CA ARG A 128 0.48 17.31 14.89
C ARG A 128 -0.38 17.60 13.65
N ALA A 129 0.04 18.52 12.79
CA ALA A 129 -0.72 18.96 11.62
C ALA A 129 -1.03 17.77 10.69
N ARG A 130 -2.21 17.79 10.07
CA ARG A 130 -2.62 16.81 9.05
C ARG A 130 -2.01 17.15 7.70
N ILE A 131 -0.69 17.08 7.61
CA ILE A 131 0.06 17.43 6.38
C ILE A 131 -0.17 16.36 5.31
N ILE A 132 -0.06 15.08 5.70
CA ILE A 132 -0.25 13.96 4.79
C ILE A 132 -1.12 12.89 5.43
N GLY A 133 -1.86 12.19 4.58
CA GLY A 133 -2.69 11.03 4.92
C GLY A 133 -2.54 9.93 3.88
N LEU A 134 -3.26 8.83 4.08
CA LEU A 134 -3.19 7.66 3.19
C LEU A 134 -3.51 8.00 1.73
N HIS A 135 -4.52 8.83 1.50
CA HIS A 135 -4.95 9.22 0.17
C HIS A 135 -3.82 9.92 -0.59
N HIS A 136 -3.05 10.77 0.06
CA HIS A 136 -1.92 11.45 -0.55
C HIS A 136 -0.84 10.47 -1.02
N PHE A 137 -0.50 9.45 -0.23
CA PHE A 137 0.47 8.42 -0.65
C PHE A 137 -0.05 7.63 -1.85
N LEU A 138 -1.33 7.29 -1.87
CA LEU A 138 -1.95 6.63 -3.02
C LEU A 138 -1.91 7.54 -4.26
N MET A 139 -2.16 8.84 -4.10
CA MET A 139 -2.09 9.81 -5.19
C MET A 139 -0.67 10.04 -5.70
N LEU A 140 0.33 10.09 -4.82
CA LEU A 140 1.75 10.11 -5.19
C LEU A 140 2.13 8.88 -6.01
N PHE A 141 1.62 7.71 -5.62
CA PHE A 141 1.81 6.49 -6.37
C PHE A 141 1.12 6.53 -7.75
N MET A 142 -0.12 7.03 -7.82
CA MET A 142 -0.81 7.22 -9.10
C MET A 142 -0.05 8.18 -10.01
N MET A 143 0.43 9.31 -9.47
CA MET A 143 1.28 10.25 -10.20
C MET A 143 2.56 9.57 -10.70
N LEU A 144 3.16 8.69 -9.90
CA LEU A 144 4.30 7.88 -10.30
C LEU A 144 3.95 6.92 -11.46
N ALA A 145 2.76 6.33 -11.50
CA ALA A 145 2.34 5.52 -12.65
C ALA A 145 2.21 6.37 -13.93
N PHE A 146 1.73 7.61 -13.81
CA PHE A 146 1.68 8.57 -14.93
C PHE A 146 3.04 9.17 -15.30
N SER A 147 4.06 9.07 -14.42
CA SER A 147 5.43 9.53 -14.69
C SER A 147 6.06 8.91 -15.94
N VAL A 148 5.59 7.72 -16.29
CA VAL A 148 6.07 6.96 -17.43
C VAL A 148 5.75 7.68 -18.75
N LEU A 149 4.68 8.48 -18.79
CA LEU A 149 4.36 9.34 -19.94
C LEU A 149 5.37 10.50 -20.14
N PHE A 150 6.20 10.77 -19.13
CA PHE A 150 7.21 11.82 -19.12
C PHE A 150 8.64 11.28 -19.33
N ASP A 151 8.79 10.01 -19.74
CA ASP A 151 10.07 9.31 -19.88
C ASP A 151 10.97 9.40 -18.62
N SER A 152 10.37 9.69 -17.46
CA SER A 152 11.10 9.84 -16.20
C SER A 152 11.49 8.49 -15.60
N VAL A 153 10.75 7.44 -15.95
CA VAL A 153 10.97 6.05 -15.51
C VAL A 153 11.07 5.17 -16.75
N GLU A 154 12.15 4.39 -16.87
CA GLU A 154 12.40 3.48 -18.02
C GLU A 154 11.47 2.24 -18.04
N ALA A 155 10.59 2.07 -17.06
CA ALA A 155 9.74 0.90 -16.87
C ALA A 155 8.27 1.19 -17.26
N PRO A 156 7.52 0.17 -17.74
CA PRO A 156 6.09 0.32 -18.01
C PRO A 156 5.31 0.67 -16.73
N GLY A 157 4.42 1.64 -16.82
CA GLY A 157 3.59 2.17 -15.72
C GLY A 157 2.66 1.12 -15.14
N LEU A 158 2.03 0.27 -15.98
CA LEU A 158 1.25 -0.87 -15.50
C LEU A 158 2.13 -1.94 -14.84
N GLY A 159 3.39 -2.06 -15.26
CA GLY A 159 4.35 -2.97 -14.62
C GLY A 159 4.75 -2.50 -13.22
N LEU A 160 5.00 -1.19 -13.07
CA LEU A 160 5.21 -0.56 -11.76
C LEU A 160 3.95 -0.67 -10.89
N GLY A 161 2.78 -0.45 -11.50
CA GLY A 161 1.45 -0.75 -10.99
C GLY A 161 1.35 -2.15 -10.39
N ALA A 162 1.66 -3.16 -11.21
CA ALA A 162 1.56 -4.57 -10.87
C ALA A 162 2.48 -4.91 -9.69
N ARG A 163 3.75 -4.47 -9.75
CA ARG A 163 4.71 -4.65 -8.65
C ARG A 163 4.17 -4.09 -7.34
N TYR A 164 3.72 -2.85 -7.36
CA TYR A 164 3.24 -2.18 -6.17
C TYR A 164 2.01 -2.87 -5.56
N MET A 165 1.02 -3.19 -6.41
CA MET A 165 -0.20 -3.88 -5.98
C MET A 165 0.13 -5.28 -5.45
N PHE A 166 1.01 -6.02 -6.10
CA PHE A 166 1.45 -7.34 -5.66
C PHE A 166 2.18 -7.28 -4.32
N THR A 167 3.17 -6.39 -4.19
CA THR A 167 3.92 -6.22 -2.92
C THR A 167 2.99 -5.79 -1.79
N MET A 168 2.07 -4.88 -2.06
CA MET A 168 1.08 -4.45 -1.08
C MET A 168 0.18 -5.62 -0.67
N ALA A 169 -0.30 -6.42 -1.62
CA ALA A 169 -1.12 -7.59 -1.34
C ALA A 169 -0.39 -8.61 -0.48
N VAL A 170 0.87 -8.91 -0.77
CA VAL A 170 1.71 -9.81 0.06
C VAL A 170 1.86 -9.24 1.47
N GLY A 171 2.18 -7.95 1.60
CA GLY A 171 2.28 -7.31 2.92
C GLY A 171 0.96 -7.38 3.69
N ARG A 172 -0.17 -7.04 3.06
CA ARG A 172 -1.47 -7.12 3.73
C ARG A 172 -1.85 -8.55 4.13
N LEU A 173 -1.52 -9.54 3.30
CA LEU A 173 -1.73 -10.94 3.64
C LEU A 173 -0.89 -11.37 4.84
N LEU A 174 0.41 -11.06 4.85
CA LEU A 174 1.29 -11.36 6.00
C LEU A 174 0.80 -10.68 7.28
N ARG A 175 0.34 -9.42 7.16
CA ARG A 175 -0.26 -8.66 8.27
C ARG A 175 -1.53 -9.35 8.80
N ALA A 176 -2.42 -9.81 7.93
CA ALA A 176 -3.64 -10.49 8.32
C ALA A 176 -3.34 -11.86 8.95
N ILE A 177 -2.41 -12.64 8.38
CA ILE A 177 -1.98 -13.94 8.94
C ILE A 177 -1.43 -13.74 10.35
N THR A 178 -0.47 -12.83 10.52
CA THR A 178 0.13 -12.55 11.82
C THR A 178 -0.90 -12.06 12.85
N PHE A 179 -1.85 -11.24 12.42
CA PHE A 179 -2.96 -10.79 13.25
C PHE A 179 -3.91 -11.92 13.70
N VAL A 180 -4.29 -12.83 12.80
CA VAL A 180 -5.15 -13.97 13.16
C VAL A 180 -4.40 -14.98 14.03
N SER A 181 -3.09 -15.12 13.82
CA SER A 181 -2.24 -15.95 14.66
C SER A 181 -2.04 -15.39 16.08
N THR A 182 -2.08 -14.06 16.25
CA THR A 182 -1.91 -13.43 17.57
C THR A 182 -2.65 -12.10 17.63
N ILE A 183 -3.66 -12.02 18.50
CA ILE A 183 -4.48 -10.82 18.67
C ILE A 183 -3.87 -9.95 19.78
N LEU A 184 -3.57 -8.69 19.45
CA LEU A 184 -3.04 -7.71 20.41
C LEU A 184 -4.13 -6.70 20.82
N PRO A 185 -4.12 -6.24 22.08
CA PRO A 185 -5.07 -5.24 22.54
C PRO A 185 -4.85 -3.92 21.81
N SER A 186 -5.94 -3.18 21.60
CA SER A 186 -5.91 -1.90 20.93
C SER A 186 -5.12 -0.85 21.71
N ALA A 187 -4.41 0.04 21.02
CA ALA A 187 -3.94 1.29 21.61
C ALA A 187 -5.10 2.23 22.04
N ARG A 188 -6.33 1.96 21.59
CA ARG A 188 -7.57 2.68 21.93
C ARG A 188 -8.65 1.73 22.47
N PRO A 189 -8.72 1.51 23.78
CA PRO A 189 -9.73 0.63 24.40
C PRO A 189 -11.18 0.98 24.00
N TRP A 190 -11.49 2.28 23.87
CA TRP A 190 -12.81 2.77 23.47
C TRP A 190 -13.16 2.61 21.97
N CYS A 191 -12.28 2.02 21.15
CA CYS A 191 -12.50 1.93 19.71
C CYS A 191 -13.74 1.09 19.36
N VAL A 192 -13.95 -0.03 20.07
CA VAL A 192 -15.02 -0.99 19.72
C VAL A 192 -16.39 -0.42 20.05
N SER A 193 -16.59 0.11 21.26
CA SER A 193 -17.85 0.73 21.66
C SER A 193 -18.27 1.87 20.74
N ALA A 194 -17.32 2.60 20.16
CA ALA A 194 -17.59 3.71 19.26
C ALA A 194 -17.89 3.29 17.80
N ARG A 195 -17.34 2.18 17.31
CA ARG A 195 -17.39 1.81 15.87
C ARG A 195 -18.22 0.56 15.56
N PHE A 196 -18.25 -0.39 16.48
CA PHE A 196 -18.79 -1.72 16.26
C PHE A 196 -19.92 -2.01 17.24
N ARG A 197 -20.88 -2.80 16.77
CA ARG A 197 -21.95 -3.35 17.61
C ARG A 197 -21.65 -4.84 17.75
N VAL A 198 -21.02 -5.22 18.84
CA VAL A 198 -20.65 -6.61 19.16
C VAL A 198 -21.28 -7.00 20.50
N PRO A 199 -21.49 -8.31 20.75
CA PRO A 199 -21.89 -8.79 22.08
C PRO A 199 -20.92 -8.33 23.17
N ALA A 200 -21.42 -8.16 24.39
CA ALA A 200 -20.59 -7.76 25.53
C ALA A 200 -19.51 -8.80 25.83
N TYR A 201 -19.92 -10.07 25.91
CA TYR A 201 -19.06 -11.17 26.35
C TYR A 201 -18.27 -11.85 25.21
N PRO A 202 -17.09 -12.42 25.53
CA PRO A 202 -16.31 -13.24 24.60
C PRO A 202 -17.09 -14.47 24.14
N HIS A 203 -16.80 -14.97 22.94
CA HIS A 203 -17.40 -16.19 22.42
C HIS A 203 -16.94 -17.44 23.21
N TYR A 204 -17.72 -18.53 23.18
CA TYR A 204 -17.40 -19.79 23.86
C TYR A 204 -15.96 -20.28 23.58
N TRP A 205 -15.48 -20.08 22.34
CA TRP A 205 -14.11 -20.44 21.97
C TRP A 205 -13.05 -19.61 22.73
N ALA A 206 -13.21 -18.30 22.81
CA ALA A 206 -12.32 -17.44 23.59
C ALA A 206 -12.44 -17.69 25.10
N GLN A 207 -13.63 -17.97 25.61
CA GLN A 207 -13.82 -18.30 27.02
C GLN A 207 -13.11 -19.59 27.43
N LYS A 208 -13.06 -20.59 26.55
CA LYS A 208 -12.37 -21.86 26.83
C LYS A 208 -10.85 -21.75 26.68
N TYR A 209 -10.39 -21.04 25.66
CA TYR A 209 -8.98 -21.05 25.23
C TYR A 209 -8.23 -19.74 25.46
N TYR A 210 -8.82 -18.74 26.09
CA TYR A 210 -8.15 -17.45 26.29
C TYR A 210 -8.40 -16.85 27.68
N VAL A 211 -9.67 -16.57 28.02
CA VAL A 211 -10.07 -15.93 29.29
C VAL A 211 -9.41 -16.53 30.54
N PRO A 212 -9.35 -17.86 30.72
CA PRO A 212 -8.80 -18.47 31.93
C PRO A 212 -7.30 -18.20 32.08
N TYR A 213 -6.60 -17.99 30.97
CA TYR A 213 -5.14 -17.79 30.95
C TYR A 213 -4.75 -16.35 31.27
N ALA A 214 -5.69 -15.41 31.15
CA ALA A 214 -5.49 -14.03 31.55
C ALA A 214 -5.69 -13.83 33.06
N SER A 215 -6.48 -14.67 33.72
CA SER A 215 -6.96 -14.42 35.08
C SER A 215 -6.67 -15.51 36.12
N ASP A 216 -6.45 -16.77 35.72
CA ASP A 216 -6.32 -17.90 36.66
C ASP A 216 -4.98 -18.65 36.51
N ALA A 217 -4.12 -18.48 37.51
CA ALA A 217 -2.81 -19.14 37.57
C ALA A 217 -2.90 -20.68 37.64
N SER A 218 -3.98 -21.23 38.21
CA SER A 218 -4.17 -22.67 38.33
C SER A 218 -4.52 -23.31 36.97
N ALA A 219 -5.35 -22.63 36.18
CA ALA A 219 -5.67 -23.02 34.80
C ALA A 219 -4.42 -23.02 33.91
N ILE A 220 -3.55 -22.01 34.04
CA ILE A 220 -2.26 -21.96 33.33
C ILE A 220 -1.39 -23.18 33.69
N ARG A 221 -1.29 -23.51 34.99
CA ARG A 221 -0.48 -24.64 35.46
C ARG A 221 -0.99 -25.98 34.93
N GLN A 222 -2.31 -26.16 34.85
CA GLN A 222 -2.90 -27.40 34.33
C GLN A 222 -2.54 -27.62 32.86
N ILE A 223 -2.58 -26.57 32.03
CA ILE A 223 -2.21 -26.68 30.61
C ILE A 223 -0.75 -27.01 30.41
N ILE A 224 0.15 -26.35 31.14
CA ILE A 224 1.58 -26.66 31.03
C ILE A 224 1.84 -28.15 31.32
N ASN A 225 1.06 -28.75 32.23
CA ASN A 225 1.22 -30.15 32.61
C ASN A 225 0.47 -31.13 31.70
N GLN A 226 -0.67 -30.74 31.13
CA GLN A 226 -1.61 -31.66 30.47
C GLN A 226 -1.87 -31.34 28.99
N ASP A 227 -1.39 -30.20 28.50
CA ASP A 227 -1.54 -29.69 27.13
C ASP A 227 -2.98 -29.65 26.61
N MET A 228 -3.95 -29.42 27.52
CA MET A 228 -5.38 -29.35 27.19
C MET A 228 -6.10 -28.24 27.97
N ALA A 229 -7.07 -27.59 27.33
CA ALA A 229 -7.88 -26.53 27.94
C ALA A 229 -9.02 -27.10 28.79
N TYR A 230 -8.98 -26.84 30.10
CA TYR A 230 -9.94 -27.38 31.10
C TYR A 230 -10.93 -26.35 31.66
N ALA A 231 -10.97 -25.14 31.11
CA ALA A 231 -11.82 -24.12 31.66
C ALA A 231 -13.29 -24.34 31.33
N ASP A 232 -14.11 -24.25 32.38
CA ASP A 232 -15.56 -24.20 32.26
C ASP A 232 -15.96 -22.88 31.61
N VAL A 233 -16.89 -22.97 30.66
CA VAL A 233 -17.37 -21.80 29.95
C VAL A 233 -18.42 -21.09 30.79
N GLY A 234 -18.38 -19.76 30.83
CA GLY A 234 -19.32 -18.96 31.60
C GLY A 234 -20.76 -19.10 31.11
N ASN A 235 -21.71 -18.95 32.03
CA ASN A 235 -23.15 -18.94 31.71
C ASN A 235 -23.56 -17.59 31.13
N TYR A 236 -23.26 -17.36 29.85
CA TYR A 236 -23.75 -16.21 29.09
C TYR A 236 -25.04 -16.56 28.34
N PRO A 237 -25.90 -15.56 28.04
CA PRO A 237 -27.07 -15.76 27.18
C PRO A 237 -26.67 -16.37 25.82
N SER A 238 -27.55 -17.18 25.25
CA SER A 238 -27.29 -17.75 23.92
C SER A 238 -27.28 -16.65 22.86
N ASP A 239 -26.29 -16.69 21.97
CA ASP A 239 -26.17 -15.72 20.89
C ASP A 239 -27.32 -15.79 19.89
N TYR A 240 -27.62 -14.63 19.29
CA TYR A 240 -28.55 -14.55 18.18
C TYR A 240 -28.01 -15.34 16.99
N ARG A 241 -28.77 -16.36 16.55
CA ARG A 241 -28.40 -17.26 15.46
C ARG A 241 -29.45 -17.17 14.35
N LEU A 242 -29.06 -16.68 13.17
CA LEU A 242 -29.89 -16.75 11.97
C LEU A 242 -29.77 -18.13 11.32
N ASP A 243 -30.82 -18.61 10.66
CA ASP A 243 -30.72 -19.78 9.79
C ASP A 243 -30.29 -19.32 8.38
N TRP A 244 -29.02 -19.51 8.06
CA TRP A 244 -28.43 -19.22 6.75
C TRP A 244 -28.19 -20.49 5.91
N GLY A 245 -28.83 -21.61 6.27
CA GLY A 245 -28.62 -22.89 5.60
C GLY A 245 -27.15 -23.33 5.64
N SER A 246 -26.55 -23.57 4.46
CA SER A 246 -25.16 -24.04 4.34
C SER A 246 -24.10 -23.02 4.80
N MET A 247 -24.45 -21.73 4.88
CA MET A 247 -23.55 -20.68 5.34
C MET A 247 -23.66 -20.41 6.86
N SER A 248 -24.50 -21.14 7.58
CA SER A 248 -24.71 -20.95 9.03
C SER A 248 -23.44 -21.15 9.87
N PHE A 249 -22.40 -21.81 9.35
CA PHE A 249 -21.11 -21.91 10.03
C PHE A 249 -20.39 -20.55 10.15
N LEU A 250 -20.64 -19.61 9.24
CA LEU A 250 -20.02 -18.28 9.27
C LEU A 250 -20.54 -17.41 10.42
N ILE A 251 -21.65 -17.80 11.04
CA ILE A 251 -22.23 -17.13 12.22
C ILE A 251 -21.25 -17.21 13.39
N ASP A 252 -20.61 -18.37 13.58
CA ASP A 252 -19.65 -18.60 14.66
C ASP A 252 -18.37 -17.75 14.45
N PHE A 253 -18.08 -17.35 13.21
CA PHE A 253 -16.96 -16.48 12.88
C PHE A 253 -17.29 -14.99 12.97
N LEU A 254 -18.54 -14.60 12.73
CA LEU A 254 -18.89 -13.19 12.51
C LEU A 254 -19.88 -12.59 13.50
N ARG A 255 -20.50 -13.42 14.37
CA ARG A 255 -21.47 -13.07 15.43
C ARG A 255 -22.35 -11.86 15.08
N PRO A 256 -23.28 -11.99 14.12
CA PRO A 256 -24.19 -10.91 13.75
C PRO A 256 -25.09 -10.52 14.94
N THR A 257 -25.44 -9.25 15.05
CA THR A 257 -26.41 -8.79 16.06
C THR A 257 -27.82 -8.71 15.47
N ALA A 258 -28.85 -8.81 16.30
CA ALA A 258 -30.26 -8.73 15.86
C ALA A 258 -30.57 -7.45 15.04
N SER A 259 -29.85 -6.36 15.28
CA SER A 259 -30.00 -5.10 14.53
C SER A 259 -29.40 -5.10 13.12
N GLU A 260 -28.48 -6.02 12.80
CA GLU A 260 -27.83 -6.12 11.48
C GLU A 260 -28.62 -7.00 10.49
N GLY A 261 -29.51 -7.86 11.00
CA GLY A 261 -30.38 -8.73 10.19
C GLY A 261 -29.64 -9.69 9.26
N SER A 262 -30.27 -10.05 8.14
CA SER A 262 -29.71 -10.95 7.10
C SER A 262 -28.69 -10.29 6.16
N SER A 263 -28.34 -9.01 6.40
CA SER A 263 -27.44 -8.27 5.53
C SER A 263 -25.97 -8.60 5.83
N TRP A 264 -25.54 -9.80 5.44
CA TRP A 264 -24.13 -10.25 5.50
C TRP A 264 -23.13 -9.14 5.06
N PHE A 265 -23.53 -8.36 4.05
CA PHE A 265 -22.76 -7.27 3.47
C PHE A 265 -22.65 -5.99 4.30
N SER A 266 -23.49 -5.75 5.32
CA SER A 266 -23.43 -4.50 6.11
C SER A 266 -22.10 -4.29 6.84
N LEU A 267 -21.36 -5.37 7.02
CA LEU A 267 -20.05 -5.36 7.64
C LEU A 267 -18.90 -5.35 6.59
N LEU A 268 -19.10 -5.82 5.36
CA LEU A 268 -18.24 -5.41 4.24
C LEU A 268 -18.42 -3.92 3.88
N LYS A 269 -19.58 -3.33 4.22
CA LYS A 269 -19.87 -1.90 3.99
C LYS A 269 -19.15 -0.98 4.97
N LYS A 270 -18.79 -1.45 6.17
CA LYS A 270 -17.93 -0.68 7.08
C LYS A 270 -16.49 -0.86 6.61
N ALA A 271 -16.07 0.00 5.68
CA ALA A 271 -14.69 0.12 5.19
C ALA A 271 -13.71 0.67 6.27
N GLY A 272 -13.93 0.32 7.54
CA GLY A 272 -13.06 0.65 8.66
C GLY A 272 -12.34 -0.59 9.13
N GLY A 273 -11.02 -0.48 9.34
CA GLY A 273 -10.28 -1.51 10.08
C GLY A 273 -10.91 -1.74 11.46
N GLY A 274 -10.66 -2.91 12.03
CA GLY A 274 -11.09 -3.27 13.38
C GLY A 274 -10.28 -2.55 14.44
N CYS A 275 -10.58 -2.89 15.68
CA CYS A 275 -10.03 -2.18 16.82
C CYS A 275 -8.89 -2.91 17.50
N ASN A 276 -8.77 -4.23 17.35
CA ASN A 276 -7.55 -4.93 17.76
C ASN A 276 -6.37 -4.43 16.93
N ASP A 277 -5.20 -4.45 17.55
CA ASP A 277 -4.01 -4.01 16.86
C ASP A 277 -3.49 -5.09 15.90
N LEU A 278 -3.00 -4.65 14.75
CA LEU A 278 -2.35 -5.50 13.77
C LEU A 278 -0.85 -5.23 13.88
N ILE A 279 -0.06 -6.27 14.12
CA ILE A 279 1.40 -6.30 14.41
C ILE A 279 2.25 -5.25 13.65
N TYR A 280 1.80 -4.82 12.47
CA TYR A 280 2.34 -3.63 11.83
C TYR A 280 1.28 -2.82 11.10
N SER A 281 1.53 -1.52 10.94
CA SER A 281 0.57 -0.57 10.37
C SER A 281 0.41 -0.71 8.85
N GLY A 282 -0.84 -0.86 8.40
CA GLY A 282 -1.18 -0.87 6.98
C GLY A 282 -0.99 0.50 6.31
N HIS A 283 -1.26 1.59 7.03
CA HIS A 283 -1.01 2.95 6.54
C HIS A 283 0.47 3.18 6.27
N MET A 284 1.31 2.75 7.22
CA MET A 284 2.76 2.84 7.08
C MET A 284 3.29 1.93 5.97
N LEU A 285 2.72 0.75 5.78
CA LEU A 285 3.07 -0.12 4.65
C LEU A 285 2.86 0.61 3.31
N VAL A 286 1.68 1.22 3.10
CA VAL A 286 1.39 1.98 1.86
C VAL A 286 2.35 3.15 1.70
N ALA A 287 2.59 3.91 2.78
CA ALA A 287 3.49 5.06 2.78
C ALA A 287 4.93 4.66 2.40
N VAL A 288 5.44 3.57 2.97
CA VAL A 288 6.79 3.05 2.74
C VAL A 288 6.93 2.48 1.33
N LEU A 289 5.95 1.69 0.86
CA LEU A 289 5.96 1.19 -0.52
C LEU A 289 5.94 2.34 -1.54
N THR A 290 5.18 3.41 -1.26
CA THR A 290 5.15 4.61 -2.09
C THR A 290 6.51 5.30 -2.09
N ALA A 291 7.13 5.48 -0.91
CA ALA A 291 8.45 6.08 -0.79
C ALA A 291 9.55 5.25 -1.49
N MET A 292 9.47 3.92 -1.41
CA MET A 292 10.38 3.02 -2.11
C MET A 292 10.23 3.11 -3.64
N ALA A 293 8.99 3.07 -4.13
CA ALA A 293 8.70 3.25 -5.56
C ALA A 293 9.19 4.61 -6.06
N TRP A 294 8.95 5.67 -5.28
CA TRP A 294 9.40 7.02 -5.58
C TRP A 294 10.92 7.17 -5.60
N THR A 295 11.60 6.55 -4.62
CA THR A 295 13.07 6.57 -4.51
C THR A 295 13.73 5.86 -5.69
N GLU A 296 13.14 4.76 -6.17
CA GLU A 296 13.65 4.05 -7.35
C GLU A 296 13.42 4.84 -8.65
N ALA A 297 12.36 5.66 -8.72
CA ALA A 297 12.02 6.44 -9.90
C ALA A 297 12.77 7.79 -10.00
N TYR A 298 12.73 8.60 -8.94
CA TYR A 298 13.12 10.01 -9.00
C TYR A 298 14.36 10.37 -8.18
N GLY A 299 14.71 9.58 -7.15
CA GLY A 299 15.85 9.84 -6.27
C GLY A 299 15.94 11.29 -5.73
N GLY A 300 17.09 11.68 -5.19
CA GLY A 300 17.41 13.07 -4.85
C GLY A 300 16.51 13.71 -3.77
N PHE A 301 16.29 15.03 -3.88
CA PHE A 301 15.59 15.84 -2.88
C PHE A 301 14.10 15.48 -2.73
N SER A 302 13.41 15.17 -3.84
CA SER A 302 11.99 14.79 -3.79
C SER A 302 11.79 13.48 -3.03
N SER A 303 12.69 12.50 -3.22
CA SER A 303 12.71 11.25 -2.45
C SER A 303 12.96 11.51 -0.96
N ALA A 304 13.94 12.34 -0.61
CA ALA A 304 14.20 12.71 0.79
C ALA A 304 12.96 13.32 1.45
N LEU A 305 12.25 14.21 0.75
CA LEU A 305 11.03 14.83 1.25
C LEU A 305 9.88 13.82 1.42
N VAL A 306 9.70 12.87 0.49
CA VAL A 306 8.72 11.78 0.66
C VAL A 306 9.05 10.93 1.90
N TRP A 307 10.32 10.62 2.15
CA TRP A 307 10.73 9.92 3.38
C TRP A 307 10.49 10.73 4.66
N LEU A 308 10.68 12.05 4.62
CA LEU A 308 10.29 12.93 5.73
C LEU A 308 8.78 12.89 5.97
N LEU A 309 7.97 12.81 4.91
CA LEU A 309 6.52 12.65 5.01
C LEU A 309 6.11 11.28 5.57
N VAL A 310 6.85 10.21 5.24
CA VAL A 310 6.67 8.89 5.87
C VAL A 310 6.97 8.98 7.36
N MET A 311 8.09 9.61 7.74
CA MET A 311 8.43 9.81 9.15
C MET A 311 7.39 10.68 9.85
N HIS A 312 6.83 11.69 9.17
CA HIS A 312 5.73 12.56 9.62
C HIS A 312 4.36 11.84 9.70
N SER A 313 4.17 10.76 8.95
CA SER A 313 3.00 9.90 9.13
C SER A 313 3.19 9.00 10.35
N ALA A 314 4.37 8.39 10.49
CA ALA A 314 4.67 7.44 11.56
C ALA A 314 4.47 8.02 12.96
N GLN A 315 5.05 9.20 13.26
CA GLN A 315 4.86 9.82 14.58
C GLN A 315 3.40 10.22 14.81
N ARG A 316 2.61 10.56 13.78
CA ARG A 316 1.19 10.88 13.98
C ARG A 316 0.38 9.65 14.33
N GLU A 317 0.60 8.54 13.63
CA GLU A 317 -0.05 7.26 13.92
C GLU A 317 0.17 6.85 15.39
N VAL A 318 1.40 6.99 15.88
CA VAL A 318 1.74 6.68 17.28
C VAL A 318 1.15 7.70 18.26
N ARG A 319 1.29 9.00 17.99
CA ARG A 319 0.80 10.07 18.88
C ARG A 319 -0.72 10.03 19.06
N GLU A 320 -1.43 9.77 17.97
CA GLU A 320 -2.89 9.70 17.99
C GLU A 320 -3.39 8.35 18.52
N ARG A 321 -2.52 7.39 18.88
CA ARG A 321 -2.91 6.03 19.30
C ARG A 321 -3.62 5.25 18.20
N HIS A 322 -3.28 5.47 16.95
CA HIS A 322 -3.81 4.64 15.86
C HIS A 322 -3.11 3.28 15.82
N HIS A 323 -1.81 3.26 16.11
CA HIS A 323 -0.96 2.07 16.18
C HIS A 323 0.11 2.27 17.26
N TYR A 324 0.68 1.17 17.75
CA TYR A 324 1.87 1.22 18.58
C TYR A 324 3.09 1.68 17.78
N SER A 325 4.11 2.18 18.47
CA SER A 325 5.37 2.58 17.85
C SER A 325 6.07 1.44 17.11
N VAL A 326 6.02 0.23 17.68
CA VAL A 326 6.58 -0.97 17.06
C VAL A 326 5.92 -1.27 15.71
N ASP A 327 4.61 -1.10 15.59
CA ASP A 327 3.87 -1.38 14.36
C ASP A 327 4.31 -0.48 13.21
N CYS A 328 4.62 0.77 13.51
CA CYS A 328 5.10 1.75 12.54
C CYS A 328 6.52 1.41 12.08
N ILE A 329 7.39 1.04 13.03
CA ILE A 329 8.79 0.67 12.75
C ILE A 329 8.88 -0.64 11.97
N VAL A 330 8.14 -1.67 12.39
CA VAL A 330 8.06 -2.96 11.69
C VAL A 330 7.50 -2.77 10.29
N ALA A 331 6.46 -1.94 10.10
CA ALA A 331 5.94 -1.63 8.78
C ALA A 331 6.99 -1.00 7.84
N ILE A 332 7.89 -0.16 8.37
CA ILE A 332 9.01 0.42 7.60
C ILE A 332 9.98 -0.69 7.16
N TYR A 333 10.43 -1.54 8.09
CA TYR A 333 11.35 -2.63 7.76
C TYR A 333 10.74 -3.64 6.78
N VAL A 334 9.53 -4.11 7.08
CA VAL A 334 8.80 -5.07 6.25
C VAL A 334 8.50 -4.47 4.89
N GLY A 335 8.08 -3.20 4.80
CA GLY A 335 7.82 -2.53 3.53
C GLY A 335 9.06 -2.45 2.63
N ILE A 336 10.21 -2.07 3.19
CA ILE A 336 11.50 -2.03 2.46
C ILE A 336 11.91 -3.44 2.01
N LEU A 337 11.83 -4.41 2.92
CA LEU A 337 12.23 -5.80 2.66
C LEU A 337 11.34 -6.44 1.60
N LEU A 338 10.01 -6.31 1.71
CA LEU A 338 9.07 -6.79 0.71
C LEU A 338 9.29 -6.12 -0.64
N TRP A 339 9.52 -4.81 -0.67
CA TRP A 339 9.80 -4.12 -1.93
C TRP A 339 11.07 -4.64 -2.63
N LYS A 340 12.13 -4.90 -1.86
CA LYS A 340 13.37 -5.47 -2.39
C LYS A 340 13.21 -6.94 -2.78
N MET A 341 12.52 -7.73 -1.97
CA MET A 341 12.27 -9.13 -2.24
C MET A 341 11.38 -9.33 -3.46
N THR A 342 10.30 -8.58 -3.65
CA THR A 342 9.47 -8.74 -4.86
C THR A 342 10.11 -8.10 -6.11
N GLY A 343 11.22 -7.38 -5.94
CA GLY A 343 11.91 -6.72 -7.05
C GLY A 343 12.44 -7.67 -8.12
N PHE A 344 12.76 -8.93 -7.78
CA PHE A 344 13.21 -9.92 -8.78
C PHE A 344 12.10 -10.32 -9.76
N ILE A 345 10.84 -10.24 -9.34
CA ILE A 345 9.67 -10.59 -10.17
C ILE A 345 9.47 -9.52 -11.25
N TRP A 346 9.88 -8.29 -10.96
CA TRP A 346 9.62 -7.10 -11.78
C TRP A 346 10.93 -6.37 -12.13
N PRO A 347 11.83 -6.97 -12.94
CA PRO A 347 13.09 -6.34 -13.29
C PRO A 347 12.86 -5.01 -14.01
N LEU A 348 13.10 -3.90 -13.31
CA LEU A 348 13.01 -2.51 -13.80
C LEU A 348 13.99 -2.24 -14.95
N LYS A 349 15.14 -2.93 -14.93
CA LYS A 349 16.07 -2.93 -16.05
C LYS A 349 15.68 -4.07 -16.95
N ASP A 350 15.25 -3.71 -18.14
CA ASP A 350 15.20 -4.56 -19.31
C ASP A 350 16.37 -5.56 -19.25
N ALA A 351 16.09 -6.82 -18.95
CA ALA A 351 17.11 -7.87 -18.92
C ALA A 351 17.85 -7.94 -20.27
N SER A 352 17.19 -7.46 -21.33
CA SER A 352 17.73 -7.18 -22.66
C SER A 352 18.87 -6.16 -22.66
N LYS A 353 18.83 -5.07 -21.88
CA LYS A 353 19.87 -4.03 -21.78
C LYS A 353 21.10 -4.54 -21.05
N SER A 354 20.91 -5.29 -19.95
CA SER A 354 22.02 -5.97 -19.27
C SER A 354 22.66 -7.04 -20.16
N LYS A 355 21.85 -7.83 -20.87
CA LYS A 355 22.32 -8.82 -21.86
C LYS A 355 23.03 -8.17 -23.05
N ARG A 356 22.56 -7.00 -23.52
CA ARG A 356 23.22 -6.17 -24.55
C ARG A 356 24.55 -5.63 -24.07
N LEU A 357 24.62 -5.08 -22.86
CA LEU A 357 25.87 -4.59 -22.26
C LEU A 357 26.87 -5.73 -22.09
N ASN A 358 26.45 -6.89 -21.61
CA ASN A 358 27.32 -8.07 -21.51
C ASN A 358 27.76 -8.60 -22.89
N LYS A 359 26.93 -8.48 -23.93
CA LYS A 359 27.33 -8.80 -25.31
C LYS A 359 28.31 -7.78 -25.88
N LEU A 360 28.07 -6.49 -25.63
CA LEU A 360 28.97 -5.39 -26.01
C LEU A 360 30.34 -5.56 -25.38
N ASP A 361 30.40 -5.89 -24.09
CA ASP A 361 31.64 -6.13 -23.36
C ASP A 361 32.45 -7.29 -23.97
N LYS A 362 31.76 -8.37 -24.37
CA LYS A 362 32.37 -9.51 -25.09
C LYS A 362 32.87 -9.16 -26.50
N ILE A 363 32.25 -8.20 -27.16
CA ILE A 363 32.56 -7.81 -28.55
C ILE A 363 33.49 -6.58 -28.60
N GLN A 364 33.67 -5.87 -27.48
CA GLN A 364 34.40 -4.60 -27.40
C GLN A 364 35.82 -4.68 -27.99
N SER A 365 36.57 -5.74 -27.69
CA SER A 365 37.93 -5.94 -28.22
C SER A 365 37.94 -6.12 -29.74
N ARG A 366 36.99 -6.90 -30.29
CA ARG A 366 36.82 -7.14 -31.72
C ARG A 366 36.36 -5.88 -32.45
N LEU A 367 35.50 -5.08 -31.81
CA LEU A 367 34.96 -3.85 -32.35
C LEU A 367 36.02 -2.74 -32.40
N LEU A 368 36.86 -2.65 -31.35
CA LEU A 368 38.01 -1.73 -31.31
C LEU A 368 39.05 -2.09 -32.38
N GLN A 369 39.31 -3.38 -32.59
CA GLN A 369 40.22 -3.88 -33.62
C GLN A 369 39.68 -3.58 -35.03
N ALA A 370 38.40 -3.88 -35.31
CA ALA A 370 37.78 -3.59 -36.60
C ALA A 370 37.74 -2.09 -36.94
N ALA A 371 37.49 -1.25 -35.93
CA ALA A 371 37.56 0.21 -36.08
C ALA A 371 38.98 0.71 -36.37
N LYS A 372 40.01 0.10 -35.75
CA LYS A 372 41.41 0.42 -35.98
C LYS A 372 41.88 -0.01 -37.38
N ASP A 373 41.34 -1.12 -37.88
CA ASP A 373 41.64 -1.67 -39.20
C ASP A 373 40.80 -1.01 -40.32
N SER A 374 39.98 0.01 -39.99
CA SER A 374 39.07 0.72 -40.90
C SER A 374 38.07 -0.19 -41.64
N ASP A 375 37.76 -1.36 -41.08
CA ASP A 375 36.83 -2.35 -41.64
C ASP A 375 35.40 -2.04 -41.17
N MET A 376 34.75 -1.12 -41.88
CA MET A 376 33.40 -0.64 -41.56
C MET A 376 32.32 -1.71 -41.74
N ASP A 377 32.54 -2.68 -42.62
CA ASP A 377 31.61 -3.80 -42.82
C ASP A 377 31.58 -4.70 -41.58
N LYS A 378 32.76 -4.99 -41.03
CA LYS A 378 32.90 -5.77 -39.79
C LYS A 378 32.39 -5.05 -38.56
N VAL A 379 32.55 -3.73 -38.47
CA VAL A 379 31.92 -2.93 -37.40
C VAL A 379 30.39 -3.04 -37.46
N THR A 380 29.82 -2.99 -38.67
CA THR A 380 28.36 -3.09 -38.87
C THR A 380 27.84 -4.49 -38.53
N GLU A 381 28.58 -5.53 -38.85
CA GLU A 381 28.27 -6.92 -38.50
C GLU A 381 28.30 -7.15 -36.97
N LEU A 382 29.35 -6.68 -36.29
CA LEU A 382 29.49 -6.79 -34.84
C LEU A 382 28.41 -6.01 -34.08
N LEU A 383 27.98 -4.87 -34.62
CA LEU A 383 26.84 -4.11 -34.09
C LEU A 383 25.51 -4.84 -34.29
N LYS A 384 25.31 -5.52 -35.43
CA LYS A 384 24.13 -6.38 -35.66
C LYS A 384 24.09 -7.59 -34.71
N GLU A 385 25.23 -8.09 -34.24
CA GLU A 385 25.28 -9.20 -33.26
C GLU A 385 24.80 -8.78 -31.84
N VAL A 386 24.96 -7.49 -31.53
CA VAL A 386 24.53 -6.84 -30.28
C VAL A 386 23.06 -6.43 -30.34
N GLU A 387 22.57 -5.97 -31.49
CA GLU A 387 21.16 -5.68 -31.70
C GLU A 387 20.38 -6.95 -32.07
N PRO A 388 19.57 -7.55 -31.17
CA PRO A 388 18.63 -8.57 -31.62
C PRO A 388 17.67 -7.92 -32.62
N GLY A 389 17.57 -8.48 -33.83
CA GLY A 389 16.79 -8.04 -34.98
C GLY A 389 15.51 -7.25 -34.66
N GLY A 390 15.67 -5.96 -34.39
CA GLY A 390 14.61 -5.03 -34.02
C GLY A 390 14.29 -4.01 -35.10
N GLN A 391 15.10 -3.94 -36.16
CA GLN A 391 14.87 -3.00 -37.26
C GLN A 391 13.71 -3.40 -38.18
N GLU A 392 13.26 -4.66 -38.18
CA GLU A 392 12.12 -5.08 -39.03
C GLU A 392 10.73 -4.89 -38.40
N THR A 393 10.62 -4.45 -37.14
CA THR A 393 9.31 -4.25 -36.48
C THR A 393 9.02 -2.82 -36.01
N GLN A 394 9.93 -1.86 -36.20
CA GLN A 394 9.68 -0.46 -35.84
C GLN A 394 8.85 0.33 -36.86
N ASN A 395 8.66 -0.19 -38.09
CA ASN A 395 7.93 0.52 -39.16
C ASN A 395 6.46 0.10 -39.34
N LYS A 396 5.92 -0.79 -38.50
CA LYS A 396 4.47 -1.01 -38.46
C LYS A 396 3.88 -0.04 -37.45
N GLY A 397 3.13 0.95 -37.95
CA GLY A 397 2.32 1.84 -37.11
C GLY A 397 1.49 1.05 -36.09
N PRO A 398 1.10 1.67 -34.96
CA PRO A 398 0.42 0.97 -33.87
C PRO A 398 -0.75 0.15 -34.41
N SER A 399 -0.77 -1.15 -34.11
CA SER A 399 -1.87 -2.02 -34.55
C SER A 399 -3.19 -1.45 -34.02
N LYS A 400 -4.28 -1.62 -34.78
CA LYS A 400 -5.62 -1.13 -34.37
C LYS A 400 -5.98 -1.54 -32.93
N GLY A 401 -5.57 -2.74 -32.51
CA GLY A 401 -5.75 -3.22 -31.14
C GLY A 401 -4.95 -2.47 -30.08
N LEU A 402 -3.71 -2.05 -30.39
CA LEU A 402 -2.87 -1.28 -29.47
C LEU A 402 -3.41 0.16 -29.30
N TRP A 403 -3.91 0.76 -30.38
CA TRP A 403 -4.54 2.08 -30.33
C TRP A 403 -5.87 2.05 -29.55
N LEU A 404 -6.70 1.02 -29.75
CA LEU A 404 -7.91 0.80 -28.95
C LEU A 404 -7.58 0.58 -27.46
N PHE A 405 -6.54 -0.18 -27.15
CA PHE A 405 -6.07 -0.40 -25.77
C PHE A 405 -5.62 0.91 -25.11
N ALA A 406 -4.82 1.71 -25.82
CA ALA A 406 -4.38 3.02 -25.33
C ALA A 406 -5.58 3.95 -25.05
N CYS A 407 -6.52 4.05 -26.00
CA CYS A 407 -7.73 4.86 -25.82
C CYS A 407 -8.60 4.37 -24.65
N ALA A 408 -8.76 3.05 -24.51
CA ALA A 408 -9.52 2.45 -23.42
C ALA A 408 -8.89 2.75 -22.05
N ILE A 409 -7.56 2.66 -21.93
CA ILE A 409 -6.86 2.97 -20.67
C ILE A 409 -7.01 4.44 -20.30
N ILE A 410 -6.85 5.36 -21.25
CA ILE A 410 -7.04 6.79 -20.97
C ILE A 410 -8.46 7.06 -20.54
N PHE A 411 -9.44 6.57 -21.31
CA PHE A 411 -10.84 6.79 -21.02
C PHE A 411 -11.19 6.25 -19.63
N PHE A 412 -10.73 5.03 -19.32
CA PHE A 412 -10.92 4.42 -18.01
C PHE A 412 -10.23 5.21 -16.89
N ALA A 413 -8.97 5.62 -17.07
CA ALA A 413 -8.22 6.39 -16.08
C ALA A 413 -8.86 7.77 -15.82
N LEU A 414 -9.24 8.50 -16.87
CA LEU A 414 -9.93 9.78 -16.75
C LEU A 414 -11.31 9.63 -16.12
N THR A 415 -12.06 8.58 -16.51
CA THR A 415 -13.36 8.28 -15.91
C THR A 415 -13.24 7.97 -14.42
N ILE A 416 -12.24 7.17 -14.01
CA ILE A 416 -11.96 6.91 -12.60
C ILE A 416 -11.61 8.19 -11.85
N VAL A 417 -10.77 9.05 -12.42
CA VAL A 417 -10.40 10.33 -11.79
C VAL A 417 -11.64 11.21 -11.62
N VAL A 418 -12.48 11.33 -12.65
CA VAL A 418 -13.74 12.10 -12.58
C VAL A 418 -14.72 11.49 -11.58
N LEU A 419 -14.86 10.16 -11.55
CA LEU A 419 -15.68 9.46 -10.57
C LEU A 419 -15.16 9.66 -9.15
N ALA A 420 -13.84 9.64 -8.94
CA ALA A 420 -13.24 9.95 -7.64
C ALA A 420 -13.61 11.38 -7.22
N PHE A 421 -13.44 12.36 -8.11
CA PHE A 421 -13.79 13.76 -7.83
C PHE A 421 -15.27 14.00 -7.54
N THR A 422 -16.16 13.22 -8.16
CA THR A 422 -17.61 13.43 -8.06
C THR A 422 -18.27 12.60 -6.97
N LEU A 423 -17.72 11.42 -6.65
CA LEU A 423 -18.30 10.48 -5.70
C LEU A 423 -17.62 10.49 -4.33
N THR A 424 -16.40 11.00 -4.22
CA THR A 424 -15.78 11.21 -2.91
C THR A 424 -16.22 12.58 -2.36
N SER A 425 -16.44 12.66 -1.05
CA SER A 425 -16.84 13.91 -0.37
C SER A 425 -15.80 15.03 -0.46
N ASP A 426 -14.63 14.72 -1.02
CA ASP A 426 -13.38 15.44 -0.80
C ASP A 426 -12.55 15.61 -2.08
N GLY A 427 -13.10 15.28 -3.26
CA GLY A 427 -12.42 15.37 -4.54
C GLY A 427 -11.40 14.25 -4.78
#